data_AF-A0AAD9P4K7-F1
#
_entry.id   AF-A0AAD9P4K7-F1
#
_cell.length_a   1.000
_cell.length_b   1.000
_cell.length_c   1.000
_cell.angle_alpha   90.00
_cell.angle_beta   90.00
_cell.angle_gamma   90.00
#
_symmetry.space_group_name_H-M   'P 1'
#
loop_
_entity.id
_entity.type
_entity.pdbx_description
1 polymer ?
#
loop_
_entity_poly.entity_id
_entity_poly.type
_entity_poly.pdbx_seq_one_letter_code
_entity_poly.pdbx_strand_id
1 'polypeptide(L)'
;MDDLEEQLKVLRLQLEQSMAQTTEANQEKAAAESEWQAQKLHLEQELARSHQLEPAAAAPQRIYVQRERRMPKLGGRPQKPEDPDVDEWTSDMENHLQASPLSDREGLDFVMDHLTGPAGQEVRFREPRTAMEALQIVRRFW
;
A
#
# COMPACT_ATOMS: atom_id res chain seq x y z
N MET A 1 -68.96 3.27 39.65
CA MET A 1 -68.30 4.45 39.05
C MET A 1 -66.80 4.37 39.30
N ASP A 2 -66.36 3.83 40.45
CA ASP A 2 -64.95 3.74 40.84
C ASP A 2 -64.08 2.80 39.97
N ASP A 3 -64.62 1.68 39.48
CA ASP A 3 -63.89 0.71 38.64
C ASP A 3 -63.41 1.30 37.30
N LEU A 4 -64.20 2.24 36.73
CA LEU A 4 -63.86 2.90 35.47
C LEU A 4 -62.76 3.95 35.65
N GLU A 5 -62.71 4.59 36.82
CA GLU A 5 -61.65 5.54 37.17
C GLU A 5 -60.32 4.83 37.43
N GLU A 6 -60.34 3.65 38.05
CA GLU A 6 -59.14 2.82 38.20
C GLU A 6 -58.62 2.33 36.84
N GLN A 7 -59.49 1.86 35.96
CA GLN A 7 -59.10 1.45 34.61
C GLN A 7 -58.47 2.60 33.81
N LEU A 8 -59.02 3.82 33.90
CA LEU A 8 -58.45 5.00 33.24
C LEU A 8 -57.09 5.41 33.82
N LYS A 9 -56.86 5.24 35.12
CA LYS A 9 -55.56 5.50 35.75
C LYS A 9 -54.51 4.51 35.27
N VAL A 10 -54.85 3.21 35.23
CA VAL A 10 -53.96 2.16 34.73
C VAL A 10 -53.60 2.40 33.27
N LEU A 11 -54.58 2.73 32.42
CA LEU A 11 -54.34 2.98 31.00
C LEU A 11 -53.42 4.19 30.77
N ARG A 12 -53.61 5.27 31.53
CA ARG A 12 -52.75 6.46 31.47
C ARG A 12 -51.33 6.15 31.89
N LEU A 13 -51.16 5.41 32.99
CA LEU A 13 -49.86 4.99 33.47
C LEU A 13 -49.13 4.12 32.44
N GLN A 14 -49.85 3.24 31.76
CA GLN A 14 -49.30 2.36 30.74
C GLN A 14 -48.90 3.11 29.47
N LEU A 15 -49.68 4.12 29.07
CA LEU A 15 -49.34 5.05 27.98
C LEU A 15 -48.08 5.87 28.31
N GLU A 16 -47.98 6.37 29.54
CA GLU A 16 -46.82 7.15 30.00
C GLU A 16 -45.55 6.28 30.01
N GLN A 17 -45.64 5.03 30.49
CA GLN A 17 -44.54 4.06 30.44
C GLN A 17 -44.13 3.72 29.00
N SER A 18 -45.10 3.52 28.10
CA SER A 18 -44.80 3.23 26.68
C SER A 18 -44.15 4.43 25.98
N MET A 19 -44.57 5.65 26.31
CA MET A 19 -43.94 6.86 25.80
C MET A 19 -42.52 7.03 26.35
N ALA A 20 -42.30 6.81 27.64
CA ALA A 20 -40.98 6.88 28.25
C ALA A 20 -40.00 5.89 27.59
N GLN A 21 -40.43 4.63 27.41
CA GLN A 21 -39.62 3.60 26.76
C GLN A 21 -39.29 3.91 25.30
N THR A 22 -40.23 4.49 24.55
CA THR A 22 -39.97 4.88 23.15
C THR A 22 -39.07 6.09 23.06
N THR A 23 -39.17 7.03 24.00
CA THR A 23 -38.25 8.16 24.08
C THR A 23 -36.83 7.74 24.46
N GLU A 24 -36.67 6.83 25.43
CA GLU A 24 -35.36 6.28 25.82
C GLU A 24 -34.72 5.51 24.66
N ALA A 25 -35.46 4.61 24.01
CA ALA A 25 -34.96 3.85 22.86
C ALA A 25 -34.57 4.76 21.68
N ASN A 26 -35.28 5.87 21.47
CA ASN A 26 -34.93 6.84 20.44
C ASN A 26 -33.71 7.69 20.84
N GLN A 27 -33.56 8.02 22.12
CA GLN A 27 -32.39 8.74 22.64
C GLN A 27 -31.12 7.88 22.54
N GLU A 28 -31.20 6.59 22.89
CA GLU A 28 -30.09 5.65 22.76
C GLU A 28 -29.66 5.48 21.30
N LYS A 29 -30.62 5.37 20.38
CA LYS A 29 -30.31 5.32 18.94
C LYS A 29 -29.64 6.60 18.46
N ALA A 30 -30.15 7.76 18.85
CA ALA A 30 -29.56 9.05 18.48
C ALA A 30 -28.15 9.23 19.07
N ALA A 31 -27.91 8.75 20.30
CA ALA A 31 -26.59 8.77 20.93
C ALA A 31 -25.61 7.85 20.20
N ALA A 32 -26.01 6.61 19.89
CA ALA A 32 -25.18 5.66 19.15
C ALA A 32 -24.85 6.17 17.73
N GLU A 33 -25.81 6.79 17.05
CA GLU A 33 -25.58 7.43 15.74
C GLU A 33 -24.62 8.62 15.84
N SER A 34 -24.73 9.44 16.89
CA SER A 34 -23.82 10.55 17.14
C SER A 34 -22.39 10.07 17.42
N GLU A 35 -22.23 9.02 18.23
CA GLU A 35 -20.93 8.41 18.52
C GLU A 35 -20.31 7.80 17.27
N TRP A 36 -21.10 7.10 16.46
CA TRP A 36 -20.65 6.56 15.18
C TRP A 36 -20.19 7.66 14.21
N GLN A 37 -20.94 8.76 14.12
CA GLN A 37 -20.55 9.91 13.30
C GLN A 37 -19.26 10.57 13.82
N ALA A 38 -19.10 10.70 15.14
CA ALA A 38 -17.89 11.24 15.74
C ALA A 38 -16.67 10.36 15.46
N GLN A 39 -16.80 9.04 15.58
CA GLN A 39 -15.74 8.09 15.24
C GLN A 39 -15.37 8.17 13.76
N LYS A 40 -16.38 8.20 12.87
CA LYS A 40 -16.15 8.33 11.43
C LYS A 40 -15.38 9.61 11.10
N LEU A 41 -15.78 10.75 11.68
CA LEU A 41 -15.10 12.02 11.49
C LEU A 41 -13.66 11.97 12.03
N HIS A 42 -13.43 11.30 13.16
CA HIS A 42 -12.10 11.12 13.71
C HIS A 42 -11.20 10.30 12.77
N LEU A 43 -11.69 9.16 12.28
CA LEU A 43 -11.00 8.33 11.28
C LEU A 43 -10.68 9.11 10.00
N GLU A 44 -11.62 9.93 9.52
CA GLU A 44 -11.42 10.78 8.34
C GLU A 44 -10.36 11.87 8.59
N GLN A 45 -10.35 12.48 9.77
CA GLN A 45 -9.32 13.44 10.18
C GLN A 45 -7.95 12.77 10.34
N GLU A 46 -7.87 11.56 10.89
CA GLU A 46 -6.62 10.80 10.99
C GLU A 46 -6.09 10.39 9.61
N LEU A 47 -6.98 10.00 8.70
CA LEU A 47 -6.62 9.71 7.32
C LEU A 47 -6.10 10.98 6.61
N ALA A 48 -6.79 12.11 6.79
CA ALA A 48 -6.37 13.40 6.23
C ALA A 48 -5.02 13.87 6.81
N ARG A 49 -4.80 13.67 8.11
CA ARG A 49 -3.53 14.00 8.79
C ARG A 49 -2.40 13.10 8.33
N SER A 50 -2.67 11.81 8.10
CA SER A 50 -1.69 10.87 7.55
C SER A 50 -1.28 11.28 6.13
N HIS A 51 -2.23 11.73 5.30
CA HIS A 51 -1.93 12.31 3.98
C HIS A 51 -1.18 13.66 4.05
N GLN A 52 -1.27 14.40 5.15
CA GLN A 52 -0.54 15.67 5.35
C GLN A 52 0.86 15.50 5.94
N LEU A 53 1.15 14.36 6.58
CA LEU A 53 2.47 14.01 7.13
C LEU A 53 3.34 13.23 6.15
N GLU A 54 2.83 12.91 4.95
CA GLU A 54 3.69 12.65 3.80
C GLU A 54 4.64 13.85 3.65
N PRO A 55 5.95 13.67 3.85
CA PRO A 55 6.91 14.77 3.91
C PRO A 55 6.84 15.49 2.58
N ALA A 56 6.23 16.68 2.56
CA ALA A 56 6.07 17.59 1.42
C ALA A 56 6.60 16.93 0.14
N ALA A 57 5.82 15.97 -0.38
CA ALA A 57 6.30 15.07 -1.41
C ALA A 57 6.89 15.96 -2.49
N ALA A 58 8.22 15.90 -2.62
CA ALA A 58 8.97 16.66 -3.61
C ALA A 58 8.14 16.55 -4.89
N ALA A 59 7.57 17.67 -5.33
CA ALA A 59 6.49 17.76 -6.31
C ALA A 59 6.58 16.56 -7.24
N PRO A 60 5.57 15.66 -7.27
CA PRO A 60 5.73 14.27 -7.66
C PRO A 60 6.70 14.27 -8.80
N GLN A 61 7.95 13.85 -8.54
CA GLN A 61 8.91 13.80 -9.62
C GLN A 61 8.22 12.85 -10.56
N ARG A 62 7.65 13.40 -11.63
CA ARG A 62 7.16 12.64 -12.76
C ARG A 62 8.46 12.11 -13.30
N ILE A 63 8.90 11.00 -12.73
CA ILE A 63 9.84 10.13 -13.36
C ILE A 63 9.04 9.69 -14.58
N TYR A 64 9.25 10.43 -15.67
CA TYR A 64 8.92 9.96 -16.99
C TYR A 64 9.80 8.72 -17.15
N VAL A 65 9.29 7.58 -16.71
CA VAL A 65 9.82 6.31 -17.14
C VAL A 65 9.54 6.32 -18.63
N GLN A 66 10.55 6.69 -19.42
CA GLN A 66 10.48 6.49 -20.86
C GLN A 66 10.00 5.05 -21.02
N ARG A 67 8.85 4.90 -21.66
CA ARG A 67 8.18 3.62 -21.90
C ARG A 67 9.08 2.60 -22.63
N GLU A 68 10.26 3.06 -23.05
CA GLU A 68 11.32 2.36 -23.76
C GLU A 68 12.72 2.77 -23.27
N ARG A 69 12.94 3.00 -21.96
CA ARG A 69 14.31 2.93 -21.43
C ARG A 69 14.73 1.46 -21.54
N ARG A 70 15.23 1.08 -22.72
CA ARG A 70 15.86 -0.23 -22.93
C ARG A 70 16.95 -0.32 -21.88
N MET A 71 16.82 -1.25 -20.94
CA MET A 71 17.85 -1.39 -19.93
C MET A 71 19.16 -1.70 -20.64
N PRO A 72 20.24 -0.94 -20.35
CA PRO A 72 21.50 -1.16 -21.01
C PRO A 72 22.05 -2.54 -20.63
N LYS A 73 22.85 -3.14 -21.50
CA LYS A 73 23.53 -4.40 -21.18
C LYS A 73 24.68 -4.10 -20.23
N LEU A 74 24.81 -4.87 -19.15
CA LEU A 74 25.94 -4.77 -18.23
C LEU A 74 26.97 -5.85 -18.56
N GLY A 75 28.18 -5.42 -18.94
CA GLY A 75 29.31 -6.30 -19.22
C GLY A 75 30.21 -6.58 -18.01
N GLY A 76 30.11 -5.75 -16.97
CA GLY A 76 31.02 -5.67 -15.84
C GLY A 76 31.35 -4.21 -15.52
N ARG A 77 32.56 -3.97 -15.01
CA ARG A 77 33.02 -2.60 -14.67
C ARG A 77 33.03 -1.68 -15.90
N PRO A 78 32.66 -0.40 -15.73
CA PRO A 78 32.71 0.58 -16.82
C PRO A 78 34.13 0.69 -17.39
N GLN A 79 34.27 0.46 -18.69
CA GLN A 79 35.53 0.68 -19.42
C GLN A 79 35.43 1.92 -20.32
N LYS A 80 34.21 2.26 -20.74
CA LYS A 80 33.88 3.42 -21.57
C LYS A 80 32.95 4.36 -20.81
N PRO A 81 32.93 5.65 -21.18
CA PRO A 81 31.98 6.62 -20.60
C PRO A 81 30.51 6.26 -20.82
N GLU A 82 30.23 5.39 -21.79
CA GLU A 82 28.89 4.93 -22.17
C GLU A 82 28.45 3.67 -21.43
N ASP A 83 29.38 3.00 -20.73
CA ASP A 83 29.07 1.79 -19.99
C ASP A 83 28.31 2.14 -18.70
N PRO A 84 27.25 1.40 -18.36
CA PRO A 84 26.47 1.70 -17.16
C PRO A 84 27.29 1.41 -15.90
N ASP A 85 27.16 2.29 -14.91
CA ASP A 85 27.66 2.03 -13.57
C ASP A 85 26.91 0.84 -12.93
N VAL A 86 27.62 0.02 -12.15
CA VAL A 86 27.07 -1.21 -11.58
C VAL A 86 25.97 -0.90 -10.55
N ASP A 87 26.16 0.13 -9.72
CA ASP A 87 25.20 0.48 -8.68
C ASP A 87 23.95 1.12 -9.30
N GLU A 88 24.14 2.02 -10.27
CA GLU A 88 23.03 2.62 -11.02
C GLU A 88 22.23 1.54 -11.78
N TRP A 89 22.93 0.65 -12.49
CA TRP A 89 22.29 -0.42 -13.26
C TRP A 89 21.52 -1.39 -12.37
N THR A 90 22.11 -1.80 -11.24
CA THR A 90 21.42 -2.72 -10.32
C THR A 90 20.21 -2.05 -9.67
N SER A 91 20.28 -0.76 -9.34
CA SER A 91 19.14 0.00 -8.83
C SER A 91 18.02 0.10 -9.87
N ASP A 92 18.34 0.42 -11.12
CA ASP A 92 17.36 0.46 -12.22
C ASP A 92 16.70 -0.91 -12.46
N MET A 93 17.47 -2.00 -12.37
CA MET A 93 16.97 -3.37 -12.50
C MET A 93 16.05 -3.76 -11.33
N GLU A 94 16.41 -3.41 -10.08
CA GLU A 94 15.55 -3.62 -8.91
C GLU A 94 14.22 -2.87 -9.04
N ASN A 95 14.27 -1.61 -9.45
CA ASN A 95 13.08 -0.78 -9.67
C ASN A 95 12.18 -1.41 -10.75
N HIS A 96 12.76 -1.96 -11.82
CA HIS A 96 11.99 -2.63 -12.86
C HIS A 96 11.31 -3.92 -12.37
N LEU A 97 12.03 -4.74 -11.60
CA LEU A 97 11.52 -5.97 -11.01
C LEU A 97 10.44 -5.70 -9.96
N GLN A 98 10.51 -4.58 -9.24
CA GLN A 98 9.48 -4.16 -8.29
C GLN A 98 8.23 -3.61 -8.98
N ALA A 99 8.40 -2.88 -10.09
CA ALA A 99 7.30 -2.29 -10.85
C ALA A 99 6.53 -3.31 -11.70
N SER A 100 7.17 -4.43 -12.07
CA SER A 100 6.59 -5.47 -12.93
C SER A 100 6.33 -6.75 -12.14
N PRO A 101 5.09 -7.29 -12.11
CA PRO A 101 4.81 -8.56 -11.46
C PRO A 101 5.33 -9.73 -12.30
N LEU A 102 6.64 -10.00 -12.22
CA LEU A 102 7.30 -11.14 -12.86
C LEU A 102 7.44 -12.28 -11.84
N SER A 103 7.33 -13.53 -12.30
CA SER A 103 7.75 -14.67 -11.47
C SER A 103 9.26 -14.67 -11.25
N ASP A 104 9.75 -15.37 -10.21
CA ASP A 104 11.18 -15.48 -9.93
C ASP A 104 11.99 -15.94 -11.14
N ARG A 105 11.43 -16.86 -11.93
CA ARG A 105 12.04 -17.38 -13.15
C ARG A 105 12.07 -16.33 -14.26
N GLU A 106 10.95 -15.64 -14.52
CA GLU A 106 10.88 -14.61 -15.56
C GLU A 106 11.77 -13.41 -15.20
N GLY A 107 11.80 -13.02 -13.93
CA GLY A 107 12.70 -11.98 -13.44
C GLY A 107 14.17 -12.38 -13.58
N LEU A 108 14.50 -13.65 -13.26
CA LEU A 108 15.85 -14.16 -13.45
C LEU A 108 16.24 -14.15 -14.94
N ASP A 109 15.41 -14.73 -15.80
CA ASP A 109 15.64 -14.76 -17.26
C ASP A 109 15.84 -13.33 -17.78
N PHE A 110 15.04 -12.38 -17.31
CA PHE A 110 15.16 -10.97 -17.65
C PHE A 110 16.51 -10.35 -17.21
N VAL A 111 16.96 -10.59 -15.99
CA VAL A 111 18.28 -10.12 -15.52
C VAL A 111 19.39 -10.76 -16.37
N MET A 112 19.31 -12.07 -16.61
CA MET A 112 20.30 -12.82 -17.38
C MET A 112 20.38 -12.36 -18.83
N ASP A 113 19.26 -11.97 -19.43
CA ASP A 113 19.24 -11.39 -20.78
C ASP A 113 20.02 -10.07 -20.83
N HIS A 114 20.00 -9.29 -19.75
CA HIS A 114 20.66 -7.98 -19.68
C HIS A 114 22.10 -8.02 -19.18
N LEU A 115 22.58 -9.18 -18.74
CA LEU A 115 23.98 -9.42 -18.42
C LEU A 115 24.74 -9.94 -19.64
N THR A 116 25.91 -9.38 -19.89
CA THR A 116 26.80 -9.78 -20.99
C THR A 116 28.24 -9.92 -20.49
N GLY A 117 29.12 -10.44 -21.34
CA GLY A 117 30.55 -10.49 -21.04
C GLY A 117 30.90 -11.21 -19.72
N PRO A 118 31.97 -10.77 -19.02
CA PRO A 118 32.40 -11.33 -17.75
C PRO A 118 31.33 -11.36 -16.66
N ALA A 119 30.52 -10.31 -16.54
CA ALA A 119 29.46 -10.26 -15.52
C ALA A 119 28.41 -11.36 -15.72
N GLY A 120 27.97 -11.56 -16.96
CA GLY A 120 27.04 -12.64 -17.28
C GLY A 120 27.63 -14.03 -17.04
N GLN A 121 28.92 -14.24 -17.33
CA GLN A 121 29.59 -15.53 -17.06
C GLN A 121 29.68 -15.83 -15.56
N GLU A 122 30.05 -14.82 -14.77
CA GLU A 122 30.16 -14.94 -13.31
C GLU A 122 28.82 -15.30 -12.67
N VAL A 123 27.74 -14.63 -13.11
CA VAL A 123 26.40 -14.89 -12.60
C VAL A 123 25.90 -16.29 -13.02
N ARG A 124 26.14 -16.70 -14.28
CA ARG A 124 25.80 -18.08 -14.74
C ARG A 124 26.53 -19.14 -13.93
N PHE A 125 27.82 -18.93 -13.65
CA PHE A 125 28.64 -19.88 -12.89
C PHE A 125 28.14 -20.09 -11.45
N ARG A 126 27.46 -19.09 -10.87
CA ARG A 126 26.97 -19.14 -9.49
C ARG A 126 25.53 -19.64 -9.35
N GLU A 127 24.86 -19.89 -10.47
CA GLU A 127 23.52 -20.51 -10.53
C GLU A 127 22.49 -19.86 -9.58
N PRO A 128 22.22 -18.54 -9.70
CA PRO A 128 21.21 -17.88 -8.88
C PRO A 128 19.82 -18.49 -9.13
N ARG A 129 19.00 -18.55 -8.07
CA ARG A 129 17.62 -19.05 -8.13
C ARG A 129 16.61 -17.95 -8.40
N THR A 130 16.96 -16.70 -8.07
CA THR A 130 16.08 -15.54 -8.21
C THR A 130 16.80 -14.38 -8.88
N ALA A 131 16.02 -13.45 -9.44
CA ALA A 131 16.53 -12.19 -9.97
C ALA A 131 17.33 -11.40 -8.92
N MET A 132 16.87 -11.41 -7.66
CA MET A 132 17.52 -10.67 -6.58
C MET A 132 18.88 -11.27 -6.19
N GLU A 133 18.98 -12.60 -6.18
CA GLU A 133 20.27 -13.29 -5.98
C GLU A 133 21.25 -12.96 -7.11
N ALA A 134 20.78 -12.93 -8.37
CA ALA A 134 21.61 -12.54 -9.50
C ALA A 134 22.16 -11.10 -9.34
N LEU A 135 21.34 -10.15 -8.87
CA LEU A 135 21.77 -8.77 -8.63
C LEU A 135 22.75 -8.64 -7.47
N GLN A 136 22.57 -9.43 -6.41
CA GLN A 136 23.54 -9.48 -5.31
C GLN A 136 24.90 -10.01 -5.75
N ILE A 137 24.93 -10.99 -6.65
CA ILE A 137 26.18 -11.46 -7.26
C ILE A 137 26.84 -10.33 -8.04
N VAL A 138 26.08 -9.62 -8.88
CA VAL A 138 26.61 -8.51 -9.68
C VAL A 138 27.27 -7.45 -8.78
N ARG A 139 26.57 -6.95 -7.74
CA ARG A 139 27.11 -5.96 -6.80
C ARG A 139 28.36 -6.42 -6.04
N ARG A 140 28.48 -7.73 -5.82
CA ARG A 140 29.59 -8.28 -5.03
C ARG A 140 30.88 -8.37 -5.84
N PHE A 141 30.80 -8.60 -7.14
CA PHE A 141 31.95 -8.95 -7.97
C PHE A 141 32.38 -7.86 -8.96
N TRP A 142 31.56 -6.83 -9.16
CA TRP A 142 31.82 -5.75 -10.12
C TRP A 142 31.82 -4.41 -9.42
#